data_AF-X1UMB2-F1
#
_entry.id   AF-X1UMB2-F1
#
_cell.length_a   1.000
_cell.length_b   1.000
_cell.length_c   1.000
_cell.angle_alpha   90.00
_cell.angle_beta   90.00
_cell.angle_gamma   90.00
#
_symmetry.space_group_name_H-M   'P 1'
#
loop_
_entity.id
_entity.type
_entity.pdbx_description
1 polymer ?
#
loop_
_entity_poly.entity_id
_entity_poly.type
_entity_poly.pdbx_seq_one_letter_code
_entity_poly.pdbx_strand_id
1 'polypeptide(L)' 'MPSSDTFNTNFESSYLLGQIALSLDLSVDYLINEMERRKDILMWMVNRNIRDYRSVYSVLNQYYNDPVHMHEKAIQSL' A
#
# COMPACT_ATOMS: atom_id res chain seq x y z
N MET A 1 8.47 5.19 27.93
CA MET A 1 8.81 3.89 27.34
C MET A 1 7.70 3.50 26.39
N PRO A 2 7.96 3.18 25.11
CA PRO A 2 6.92 2.62 24.26
C PRO A 2 6.68 1.18 24.72
N SER A 3 5.52 0.90 25.30
CA SER A 3 5.19 -0.40 25.90
C SER A 3 4.45 -1.35 24.97
N SER A 4 4.04 -0.89 23.78
CA SER A 4 3.09 -1.61 22.93
C SER A 4 3.69 -2.24 21.67
N ASP A 5 4.93 -1.92 21.29
CA ASP A 5 5.51 -2.33 19.98
C ASP A 5 4.54 -2.02 18.81
N THR A 6 3.95 -0.83 18.82
CA THR A 6 2.97 -0.39 17.81
C THR A 6 3.46 0.82 17.04
N PHE A 7 3.02 0.93 15.79
CA PHE A 7 3.21 2.11 14.96
C PHE A 7 1.95 2.97 15.01
N ASN A 8 2.09 4.22 15.41
CA ASN A 8 1.02 5.22 15.28
C ASN A 8 1.26 6.01 14.00
N THR A 9 0.22 6.17 13.18
CA THR A 9 0.30 6.89 11.91
C THR A 9 -0.72 8.03 11.87
N ASN A 10 -0.39 9.10 11.17
CA ASN A 10 -1.28 10.22 10.86
C ASN A 10 -0.95 10.66 9.43
N PHE A 11 -1.61 10.03 8.47
CA PHE A 11 -1.34 10.24 7.06
C PHE A 11 -2.05 11.48 6.53
N GLU A 12 -3.18 11.83 7.12
CA GLU A 12 -3.99 13.00 6.83
C GLU A 12 -3.19 14.30 7.04
N SER A 13 -2.29 14.33 8.04
CA SER A 13 -1.39 15.46 8.28
C SER A 13 -0.03 15.34 7.58
N SER A 14 0.14 14.41 6.64
CA SER A 14 1.44 14.19 6.00
C SER A 14 1.77 15.31 5.01
N TYR A 15 2.83 16.07 5.30
CA TYR A 15 3.36 17.09 4.40
C TYR A 15 3.72 16.50 3.02
N LEU A 16 4.34 15.31 3.01
CA LEU A 16 4.76 14.66 1.76
C LEU A 16 3.56 14.21 0.92
N LEU A 17 2.50 13.67 1.56
CA LEU A 17 1.28 13.33 0.82
C LEU A 17 0.63 14.59 0.26
N GLY A 18 0.61 15.69 1.01
CA GLY A 18 0.15 16.98 0.50
C GLY A 18 0.93 17.45 -0.74
N GLN A 19 2.26 17.36 -0.74
CA GLN A 19 3.10 17.73 -1.89
C GLN A 19 2.87 16.83 -3.11
N ILE A 20 2.66 15.53 -2.90
CA ILE A 20 2.37 14.58 -3.98
C ILE A 20 0.97 14.83 -4.55
N ALA A 21 -0.02 15.13 -3.70
CA ALA A 21 -1.37 15.43 -4.16
C ALA A 21 -1.39 16.68 -5.03
N LEU A 22 -0.67 17.73 -4.60
CA LEU A 22 -0.50 18.96 -5.36
C LEU A 22 0.20 18.72 -6.71
N SER A 23 1.24 17.89 -6.77
CA SER A 23 1.97 17.65 -8.02
C SER A 23 1.20 16.79 -9.02
N LEU A 24 0.26 15.97 -8.54
CA LEU A 24 -0.58 15.08 -9.36
C LEU A 24 -1.97 15.66 -9.66
N ASP A 25 -2.31 16.83 -9.11
CA ASP A 25 -3.67 17.40 -9.15
C ASP A 25 -4.74 16.43 -8.60
N LEU A 26 -4.42 15.80 -7.46
CA LEU A 26 -5.28 14.84 -6.76
C LEU A 26 -5.54 15.30 -5.32
N SER A 27 -6.60 14.78 -4.71
CA SER A 27 -6.85 14.98 -3.28
C SER A 27 -5.93 14.11 -2.42
N VAL A 28 -5.66 14.55 -1.19
CA VAL A 28 -4.94 13.72 -0.20
C VAL A 28 -5.70 12.42 0.08
N ASP A 29 -7.03 12.48 0.15
CA ASP A 29 -7.88 11.30 0.35
C ASP A 29 -7.71 10.27 -0.76
N TYR A 30 -7.54 10.70 -2.01
CA TYR A 30 -7.26 9.78 -3.12
C TYR A 30 -5.94 9.04 -2.92
N LEU A 31 -4.90 9.73 -2.45
CA LEU A 31 -3.61 9.12 -2.16
C LEU A 31 -3.67 8.19 -0.95
N ILE A 32 -4.41 8.54 0.10
CA ILE A 32 -4.63 7.65 1.25
C ILE A 32 -5.30 6.36 0.80
N ASN A 33 -6.33 6.45 -0.04
CA ASN A 33 -6.98 5.26 -0.62
C ASN A 33 -6.02 4.41 -1.47
N GLU A 34 -5.12 5.04 -2.22
CA GLU A 34 -4.06 4.32 -2.96
C GLU A 34 -3.05 3.64 -2.02
N MET A 35 -2.68 4.27 -0.90
CA MET A 35 -1.82 3.64 0.09
C MET A 35 -2.49 2.43 0.74
N GLU A 36 -3.78 2.52 1.05
CA GLU A 36 -4.57 1.40 1.59
C GLU A 36 -4.59 0.23 0.59
N ARG A 37 -4.82 0.48 -0.70
CA ARG A 37 -4.71 -0.56 -1.74
C ARG A 37 -3.33 -1.22 -1.78
N ARG A 38 -2.26 -0.43 -1.72
CA ARG A 38 -0.88 -0.95 -1.71
C ARG A 38 -0.58 -1.75 -0.44
N LYS A 39 -1.10 -1.31 0.71
CA LYS A 39 -0.99 -2.03 1.98
C LYS A 39 -1.64 -3.41 1.87
N ASP A 40 -2.82 -3.52 1.28
CA ASP A 40 -3.49 -4.81 1.10
C ASP A 40 -2.66 -5.79 0.28
N ILE A 41 -2.00 -5.33 -0.80
CA ILE A 41 -1.06 -6.16 -1.57
C ILE A 41 0.10 -6.64 -0.71
N LEU A 42 0.73 -5.75 0.07
CA LEU A 42 1.85 -6.11 0.93
C LEU A 42 1.43 -7.11 2.01
N MET A 43 0.25 -6.92 2.60
CA MET A 43 -0.30 -7.85 3.59
C MET A 43 -0.64 -9.21 2.97
N TRP A 44 -1.20 -9.22 1.76
CA TRP A 44 -1.44 -10.44 1.01
C TRP A 44 -0.15 -11.22 0.72
N MET A 45 0.95 -10.52 0.40
CA MET A 45 2.28 -11.13 0.22
C MET A 45 2.78 -11.75 1.53
N VAL A 46 2.64 -11.05 2.66
CA VAL A 46 3.00 -11.56 3.99
C VAL A 46 2.22 -12.83 4.32
N ASN A 47 0.90 -12.81 4.14
CA ASN A 47 0.01 -13.95 4.42
C ASN A 47 0.33 -15.18 3.58
N ARG A 48 0.83 -14.98 2.35
CA ARG A 48 1.26 -16.06 1.45
C ARG A 48 2.74 -16.43 1.57
N ASN A 49 3.44 -15.88 2.56
CA ASN A 49 4.87 -16.10 2.79
C ASN A 49 5.76 -15.75 1.57
N ILE A 50 5.34 -14.76 0.77
CA ILE A 50 6.10 -14.24 -0.37
C ILE A 50 7.16 -13.27 0.19
N ARG A 51 8.40 -13.76 0.34
CA ARG A 51 9.49 -13.02 0.99
C ARG A 51 10.76 -12.91 0.17
N ASP A 52 10.96 -13.79 -0.81
CA ASP A 52 12.14 -13.70 -1.67
C ASP A 52 12.00 -12.54 -2.66
N TYR A 53 13.12 -11.88 -2.94
CA TYR A 53 13.16 -10.68 -3.77
C TYR A 53 12.53 -10.86 -5.16
N ARG A 54 12.70 -12.04 -5.80
CA ARG A 54 12.18 -12.27 -7.16
C ARG A 54 10.67 -12.38 -7.15
N SER A 55 10.10 -13.10 -6.19
CA SER A 55 8.65 -13.22 -6.04
C SER A 55 8.02 -11.90 -5.61
N VAL A 56 8.67 -11.17 -4.70
CA VAL A 56 8.27 -9.81 -4.31
C VAL A 56 8.21 -8.89 -5.53
N TYR A 57 9.29 -8.85 -6.31
CA TYR A 57 9.34 -8.07 -7.55
C TYR A 57 8.24 -8.46 -8.54
N SER A 58 8.00 -9.76 -8.72
CA SER A 58 6.94 -10.26 -9.62
C SER A 58 5.56 -9.76 -9.23
N VAL A 59 5.21 -9.79 -7.93
CA VAL A 59 3.92 -9.30 -7.44
C VAL A 59 3.81 -7.78 -7.61
N LEU A 60 4.84 -7.02 -7.23
CA LEU A 60 4.84 -5.57 -7.37
C LEU A 60 4.74 -5.14 -8.83
N ASN A 61 5.45 -5.81 -9.74
CA ASN A 61 5.36 -5.55 -11.17
C ASN A 61 3.96 -5.85 -11.72
N GLN A 62 3.30 -6.93 -11.27
CA GLN A 62 1.89 -7.18 -11.63
C GLN A 62 0.97 -6.06 -11.14
N TYR A 63 1.15 -5.59 -9.90
CA TYR A 63 0.35 -4.48 -9.37
C TYR A 63 0.55 -3.17 -10.13
N TYR A 64 1.79 -2.85 -10.54
CA TYR A 64 2.05 -1.67 -11.37
C TYR A 64 1.37 -1.74 -12.74
N ASN A 65 1.20 -2.93 -13.31
CA ASN A 65 0.55 -3.11 -14.62
C ASN A 65 -0.98 -3.11 -14.54
N ASP A 66 -1.55 -3.70 -13.49
CA ASP A 66 -3.00 -3.76 -13.28
C ASP A 66 -3.33 -3.72 -11.77
N PRO A 67 -3.37 -2.52 -11.17
CA PRO A 67 -3.54 -2.37 -9.73
C PRO A 67 -4.93 -2.78 -9.27
N VAL A 68 -5.97 -2.62 -10.11
CA VAL A 68 -7.35 -2.96 -9.76
C VAL A 68 -7.50 -4.47 -9.67
N HIS A 69 -7.11 -5.19 -10.72
CA HIS A 69 -7.20 -6.65 -10.73
C HIS A 69 -6.37 -7.28 -9.59
N MET A 70 -5.16 -6.77 -9.36
CA MET A 70 -4.31 -7.28 -8.29
C MET A 70 -4.86 -6.98 -6.90
N HIS A 71 -5.46 -5.80 -6.70
CA HIS A 71 -6.12 -5.46 -5.44
C HIS A 71 -7.32 -6.38 -5.18
N GLU A 72 -8.20 -6.58 -6.17
CA GLU A 72 -9.34 -7.50 -6.10
C GLU A 72 -8.92 -8.93 -5.76
N LYS A 73 -7.86 -9.44 -6.40
CA LYS A 73 -7.29 -10.76 -6.11
C LYS A 73 -6.77 -10.86 -4.68
N ALA A 74 -6.17 -9.79 -4.16
CA ALA A 74 -5.62 -9.76 -2.82
C ALA A 74 -6.72 -9.81 -1.75
N ILE A 75 -7.73 -8.96 -1.86
CA ILE A 75 -8.87 -8.92 -0.92
C ILE A 75 -9.78 -10.15 -0.98
N GLN A 76 -9.92 -10.81 -2.14
CA GLN A 76 -10.66 -12.09 -2.23
C GLN A 76 -9.94 -13.26 -1.53
N SER A 77 -8.64 -13.12 -1.26
CA SER A 77 -7.81 -14.16 -0.63
C SER A 77 -7.55 -13.93 0.86
N LEU A 78 -8.08 -12.85 1.44
CA LEU A 78 -8.01 -12.55 2.89
C LEU A 78 -9.09 -13.33 3.64
#